data_AF-S3UWI5-F1
#
_entry.id   AF-S3UWI5-F1
#
_cell.length_a   1.000
_cell.length_b   1.000
_cell.length_c   1.000
_cell.angle_alpha   90.00
_cell.angle_beta   90.00
_cell.angle_gamma   90.00
#
_symmetry.space_group_name_H-M   'P 1'
#
loop_
_entity.id
_entity.type
_entity.pdbx_description
1 polymer ?
#
loop_
_entity_poly.entity_id
_entity_poly.type
_entity_poly.pdbx_seq_one_letter_code
_entity_poly.pdbx_strand_id
1 'polypeptide(L)'
;MLYQPRHRSYKKKANYKPLVFFLLILALAGTAFFFRQDIRNLFAGDRRLLLEKERKILQDGILKAEPKENEIKEFRSLSKDFASTNPKDGISYHYLALSGYYEFLLLGFRFDSGTLSKIAYTGFDQFLSEDASYLPLVEDSYRNALRAQAIDTEFKESTDNRYLIAFGEAVRQKLSRAALNKLLVSIDPTKLSPELRIGYAWTCLLGSSLSGNTEFLRTTLTQPEVSGPLLLSAREADFLTALSEFRAGQYVSSLALLRKVRNANEDFLTGSSKILEARIFYYQNLPPKALALLEEYYPTAGDRKEEVLNLAKEILGKNPTLKTNLPIEE
;
A
#
# COMPACT_ATOMS: atom_id res chain seq x y z
N MET A 1 -62.57 -10.82 -85.71
CA MET A 1 -61.38 -11.40 -85.03
C MET A 1 -60.28 -10.38 -85.09
N LEU A 2 -59.81 -9.84 -83.95
CA LEU A 2 -58.51 -9.19 -83.86
C LEU A 2 -58.00 -9.36 -82.43
N TYR A 3 -57.15 -10.37 -82.31
CA TYR A 3 -56.31 -10.69 -81.17
C TYR A 3 -55.24 -9.59 -81.07
N GLN A 4 -55.17 -8.86 -79.95
CA GLN A 4 -54.00 -8.04 -79.62
C GLN A 4 -53.22 -8.70 -78.48
N PRO A 5 -52.03 -9.24 -78.76
CA PRO A 5 -51.13 -9.75 -77.74
C PRO A 5 -50.08 -8.70 -77.33
N ARG A 6 -49.51 -8.96 -76.15
CA ARG A 6 -48.22 -8.48 -75.60
C ARG A 6 -48.27 -7.23 -74.71
N HIS A 7 -48.60 -7.46 -73.44
CA HIS A 7 -48.00 -6.71 -72.34
C HIS A 7 -46.47 -6.74 -72.44
N ARG A 8 -45.84 -5.60 -72.74
CA ARG A 8 -44.39 -5.42 -72.55
C ARG A 8 -44.12 -5.29 -71.05
N SER A 9 -43.50 -6.31 -70.46
CA SER A 9 -42.90 -6.24 -69.13
C SER A 9 -41.86 -5.12 -69.11
N TYR A 10 -42.16 -4.02 -68.44
CA TYR A 10 -41.22 -2.94 -68.19
C TYR A 10 -40.28 -3.39 -67.07
N LYS A 11 -39.11 -3.96 -67.40
CA LYS A 11 -38.04 -4.15 -66.41
C LYS A 11 -37.57 -2.77 -65.94
N LYS A 12 -38.03 -2.34 -64.75
CA LYS A 12 -37.52 -1.14 -64.06
C LYS A 12 -35.99 -1.28 -63.95
N LYS A 13 -35.22 -0.40 -64.60
CA LYS A 13 -33.76 -0.33 -64.40
C LYS A 13 -33.51 -0.08 -62.92
N ALA A 14 -32.89 -1.03 -62.22
CA ALA A 14 -32.56 -0.88 -60.82
C ALA A 14 -31.63 0.34 -60.67
N ASN A 15 -32.09 1.35 -59.92
CA ASN A 15 -31.30 2.56 -59.69
C ASN A 15 -30.35 2.28 -58.53
N TYR A 16 -29.08 2.00 -58.84
CA TYR A 16 -28.02 1.71 -57.86
C TYR A 16 -27.46 2.97 -57.18
N LYS A 17 -27.85 4.17 -57.63
CA LYS A 17 -27.39 5.46 -57.04
C LYS A 17 -27.57 5.57 -55.52
N PRO A 18 -28.69 5.16 -54.89
CA PRO A 18 -28.83 5.24 -53.44
C PRO A 18 -27.91 4.25 -52.70
N LEU A 19 -27.61 3.10 -53.31
CA LEU A 19 -26.70 2.10 -52.71
C LEU A 19 -25.24 2.56 -52.81
N VAL A 20 -24.84 3.16 -53.93
CA VAL A 20 -23.53 3.80 -54.09
C VAL A 20 -23.37 4.97 -53.13
N PHE A 21 -24.40 5.80 -52.97
CA PHE A 21 -24.37 6.93 -52.03
C PHE A 21 -24.29 6.46 -50.57
N PHE A 22 -25.02 5.40 -50.22
CA PHE A 22 -24.94 4.77 -48.90
C PHE A 22 -23.54 4.21 -48.61
N LEU A 23 -22.94 3.50 -49.56
CA LEU A 23 -21.55 3.00 -49.43
C LEU A 23 -20.53 4.14 -49.31
N LEU A 24 -20.74 5.26 -50.04
CA LEU A 24 -19.90 6.45 -49.93
C LEU A 24 -20.00 7.11 -48.55
N ILE A 25 -21.22 7.22 -47.99
CA ILE A 25 -21.41 7.71 -46.63
C ILE A 25 -20.75 6.78 -45.61
N LEU A 26 -20.87 5.46 -45.80
CA LEU A 26 -20.24 4.47 -44.92
C LEU A 26 -18.71 4.54 -44.98
N ALA A 27 -18.15 4.73 -46.19
CA ALA A 27 -16.73 4.93 -46.38
C ALA A 27 -16.24 6.25 -45.75
N LEU A 28 -16.96 7.36 -45.94
CA LEU A 28 -16.66 8.66 -45.33
C LEU A 28 -16.79 8.64 -43.80
N ALA A 29 -17.80 7.95 -43.27
CA ALA A 29 -17.99 7.77 -41.83
C ALA A 29 -16.88 6.89 -41.25
N GLY A 30 -16.48 5.84 -41.96
CA GLY A 30 -15.34 4.99 -41.60
C GLY A 30 -14.03 5.77 -41.57
N THR A 31 -13.70 6.52 -42.64
CA THR A 31 -12.47 7.32 -42.68
C THR A 31 -12.48 8.43 -41.64
N ALA A 32 -13.60 9.14 -41.44
CA ALA A 32 -13.71 10.16 -40.39
C ALA A 32 -13.56 9.55 -38.99
N PHE A 33 -14.05 8.33 -38.77
CA PHE A 33 -13.87 7.61 -37.51
C PHE A 33 -12.39 7.26 -37.25
N PHE A 34 -11.69 6.68 -38.23
CA PHE A 34 -10.27 6.35 -38.11
C PHE A 34 -9.41 7.62 -37.95
N PHE A 35 -9.65 8.67 -38.74
CA PHE A 35 -8.96 9.95 -38.59
C PHE A 35 -9.15 10.57 -37.20
N ARG A 36 -10.38 10.54 -36.66
CA ARG A 36 -10.65 11.03 -35.30
C ARG A 36 -9.94 10.19 -34.24
N GLN A 37 -9.83 8.88 -34.46
CA GLN A 37 -9.12 7.98 -33.57
C GLN A 37 -7.61 8.23 -33.60
N ASP A 38 -7.02 8.42 -34.78
CA ASP A 38 -5.60 8.72 -34.94
C ASP A 38 -5.21 10.06 -34.30
N ILE A 39 -6.03 11.10 -34.49
CA ILE A 39 -5.83 12.40 -33.83
C ILE A 39 -5.92 12.25 -32.30
N ARG A 40 -6.90 11.49 -31.80
CA ARG A 40 -7.04 11.23 -30.37
C ARG A 40 -5.82 10.48 -29.81
N ASN A 41 -5.31 9.50 -30.54
CA ASN A 41 -4.12 8.74 -30.15
C ASN A 41 -2.86 9.63 -30.14
N LEU A 42 -2.72 10.55 -31.10
CA LEU A 42 -1.63 11.52 -31.13
C LEU A 42 -1.64 12.42 -29.88
N PHE A 43 -2.79 13.04 -29.57
CA PHE A 43 -2.93 13.88 -28.38
C PHE A 43 -2.80 13.10 -27.07
N ALA A 44 -3.21 11.82 -27.04
CA ALA A 44 -2.96 10.94 -25.90
C ALA A 44 -1.45 10.69 -25.69
N GLY A 45 -0.69 10.51 -26.78
CA GLY A 45 0.77 10.40 -26.74
C GLY A 45 1.44 11.64 -26.15
N ASP A 46 1.05 12.84 -26.61
CA ASP A 46 1.60 14.10 -26.10
C ASP A 46 1.29 14.31 -24.61
N ARG A 47 0.06 14.01 -24.18
CA ARG A 47 -0.34 14.11 -22.77
C ARG A 47 0.39 13.10 -21.89
N ARG A 48 0.62 11.88 -22.39
CA ARG A 48 1.45 10.88 -21.70
C ARG A 48 2.88 11.38 -21.52
N LEU A 49 3.47 11.98 -22.54
CA LEU A 49 4.81 12.57 -22.45
C LEU A 49 4.88 13.71 -21.43
N LEU A 50 3.84 14.54 -21.34
CA LEU A 50 3.74 15.57 -20.30
C LEU A 50 3.67 14.96 -18.90
N LEU A 51 2.81 13.96 -18.69
CA LEU A 51 2.72 13.25 -17.41
C LEU A 51 4.03 12.58 -16.99
N GLU A 52 4.76 11.99 -17.91
CA GLU A 52 6.09 11.41 -17.63
C GLU A 52 7.13 12.47 -17.26
N LYS A 53 7.04 13.67 -17.84
CA LYS A 53 7.91 14.80 -17.44
C LYS A 53 7.60 15.25 -16.02
N GLU A 54 6.32 15.47 -15.71
CA GLU A 54 5.89 15.88 -14.37
C GLU A 54 6.21 14.80 -13.31
N ARG A 55 6.04 13.52 -13.67
CA ARG A 55 6.44 12.40 -12.81
C ARG A 55 7.92 12.47 -12.45
N LYS A 56 8.80 12.74 -13.41
CA LYS A 56 10.25 12.84 -13.15
C LYS A 56 10.60 14.00 -12.23
N ILE A 57 9.94 15.15 -12.40
CA ILE A 57 10.11 16.30 -11.51
C ILE A 57 9.71 15.93 -10.08
N LEU A 58 8.54 15.29 -9.93
CA LEU A 58 8.06 14.81 -8.63
C LEU A 58 8.96 13.75 -8.01
N GLN A 59 9.42 12.80 -8.81
CA GLN A 59 10.35 11.77 -8.37
C GLN A 59 11.62 12.39 -7.78
N ASP A 60 12.22 13.37 -8.47
CA ASP A 60 13.40 14.07 -7.97
C ASP A 60 13.12 14.83 -6.66
N GLY A 61 11.94 15.46 -6.53
CA GLY A 61 11.51 16.12 -5.29
C GLY A 61 11.30 15.15 -4.12
N ILE A 62 10.65 14.01 -4.38
CA ILE A 62 10.41 12.95 -3.39
C ILE A 62 11.74 12.35 -2.92
N LEU A 63 12.66 12.06 -3.83
CA LEU A 63 13.99 11.53 -3.50
C LEU A 63 14.83 12.50 -2.66
N LYS A 64 14.57 13.81 -2.77
CA LYS A 64 15.17 14.87 -1.93
C LYS A 64 14.40 15.15 -0.65
N ALA A 65 13.30 14.42 -0.38
CA ALA A 65 12.38 14.65 0.73
C ALA A 65 11.75 16.06 0.75
N GLU A 66 11.63 16.71 -0.41
CA GLU A 66 11.05 18.04 -0.60
C GLU A 66 9.96 18.02 -1.70
N PRO A 67 8.91 17.19 -1.58
CA PRO A 67 7.83 17.20 -2.56
C PRO A 67 7.09 18.53 -2.52
N LYS A 68 7.02 19.24 -3.66
CA LYS A 68 6.28 20.51 -3.72
C LYS A 68 4.79 20.26 -3.92
N GLU A 69 3.98 20.87 -3.08
CA GLU A 69 2.52 20.73 -3.10
C GLU A 69 1.91 21.09 -4.47
N ASN A 70 2.40 22.16 -5.10
CA ASN A 70 1.92 22.61 -6.40
C ASN A 70 2.15 21.57 -7.51
N GLU A 71 3.32 20.94 -7.52
CA GLU A 71 3.69 19.93 -8.54
C GLU A 71 2.80 18.67 -8.40
N ILE A 72 2.47 18.27 -7.17
CA ILE A 72 1.59 17.11 -6.93
C ILE A 72 0.14 17.42 -7.30
N LYS A 73 -0.34 18.63 -6.99
CA LYS A 73 -1.67 19.10 -7.43
C LYS A 73 -1.78 19.16 -8.94
N GLU A 74 -0.74 19.65 -9.62
CA GLU A 74 -0.65 19.70 -11.07
C GLU A 74 -0.67 18.30 -11.68
N PHE A 75 0.18 17.39 -11.19
CA PHE A 75 0.21 16.00 -11.64
C PHE A 75 -1.14 15.30 -11.46
N ARG A 76 -1.83 15.53 -10.33
CA ARG A 76 -3.18 15.01 -10.11
C ARG A 76 -4.18 15.56 -11.12
N SER A 77 -4.16 16.87 -11.37
CA SER A 77 -5.06 17.50 -12.34
C SER A 77 -4.86 16.89 -13.73
N LEU A 78 -3.61 16.81 -14.19
CA LEU A 78 -3.25 16.23 -15.47
C LEU A 78 -3.63 14.74 -15.55
N SER A 79 -3.43 13.98 -14.48
CA SER A 79 -3.80 12.56 -14.42
C SER A 79 -5.32 12.36 -14.52
N LYS A 80 -6.11 13.20 -13.85
CA LYS A 80 -7.58 13.20 -13.96
C LYS A 80 -8.05 13.54 -15.36
N ASP A 81 -7.49 14.57 -15.98
CA ASP A 81 -7.81 14.97 -17.34
C ASP A 81 -7.42 13.91 -18.38
N PHE A 82 -6.30 13.23 -18.14
CA PHE A 82 -5.85 12.14 -18.99
C PHE A 82 -6.77 10.90 -18.88
N ALA A 83 -7.16 10.50 -17.67
CA ALA A 83 -8.08 9.38 -17.45
C ALA A 83 -9.51 9.67 -17.95
N SER A 84 -9.99 10.90 -17.83
CA SER A 84 -11.29 11.30 -18.37
C SER A 84 -11.29 11.27 -19.91
N THR A 85 -10.17 11.66 -20.52
CA THR A 85 -10.01 11.66 -21.98
C THR A 85 -9.70 10.27 -22.54
N ASN A 86 -9.05 9.39 -21.77
CA ASN A 86 -8.61 8.05 -22.19
C ASN A 86 -9.07 6.93 -21.23
N PRO A 87 -10.39 6.76 -21.00
CA PRO A 87 -10.91 5.84 -19.96
C PRO A 87 -10.77 4.34 -20.31
N LYS A 88 -10.26 4.02 -21.49
CA LYS A 88 -9.99 2.64 -21.93
C LYS A 88 -8.50 2.28 -21.88
N ASP A 89 -7.66 3.21 -21.44
CA ASP A 89 -6.22 3.02 -21.34
C ASP A 89 -5.85 2.76 -19.87
N GLY A 90 -5.27 1.61 -19.58
CA GLY A 90 -4.88 1.21 -18.22
C GLY A 90 -3.85 2.16 -17.62
N ILE A 91 -2.96 2.74 -18.43
CA ILE A 91 -1.92 3.66 -17.95
C ILE A 91 -2.51 4.93 -17.33
N SER A 92 -3.68 5.35 -17.79
CA SER A 92 -4.36 6.52 -17.26
C SER A 92 -4.80 6.33 -15.81
N TYR A 93 -5.27 5.13 -15.46
CA TYR A 93 -5.62 4.77 -14.09
C TYR A 93 -4.38 4.48 -13.25
N HIS A 94 -3.29 4.00 -13.85
CA HIS A 94 -2.02 3.87 -13.14
C HIS A 94 -1.47 5.24 -12.70
N TYR A 95 -1.48 6.26 -13.57
CA TYR A 95 -1.09 7.63 -13.16
C TYR A 95 -2.01 8.21 -12.10
N LEU A 96 -3.33 7.95 -12.17
CA LEU A 96 -4.24 8.31 -11.08
C LEU A 96 -3.88 7.61 -9.76
N ALA A 97 -3.50 6.34 -9.82
CA ALA A 97 -3.06 5.60 -8.64
C ALA A 97 -1.79 6.21 -8.02
N LEU A 98 -0.80 6.55 -8.84
CA LEU A 98 0.40 7.28 -8.42
C LEU A 98 0.07 8.65 -7.83
N SER A 99 -0.88 9.38 -8.42
CA SER A 99 -1.27 10.69 -7.89
C SER A 99 -1.83 10.60 -6.47
N GLY A 100 -2.64 9.57 -6.17
CA GLY A 100 -3.14 9.33 -4.81
C GLY A 100 -2.03 8.97 -3.83
N TYR A 101 -1.00 8.24 -4.27
CA TYR A 101 0.18 7.97 -3.45
C TYR A 101 0.99 9.25 -3.17
N TYR A 102 1.19 10.13 -4.16
CA TYR A 102 1.89 11.39 -3.94
C TYR A 102 1.12 12.34 -3.02
N GLU A 103 -0.22 12.41 -3.15
CA GLU A 103 -1.04 13.17 -2.20
C GLU A 103 -0.96 12.60 -0.78
N PHE A 104 -0.88 11.28 -0.64
CA PHE A 104 -0.65 10.65 0.66
C PHE A 104 0.66 11.14 1.31
N LEU A 105 1.74 11.29 0.53
CA LEU A 105 3.00 11.85 1.03
C LEU A 105 2.86 13.32 1.46
N LEU A 106 2.02 14.11 0.77
CA LEU A 106 1.78 15.51 1.13
C LEU A 106 1.05 15.70 2.45
N LEU A 107 0.23 14.74 2.87
CA LEU A 107 -0.43 14.80 4.18
C LEU A 107 0.56 14.69 5.35
N GLY A 108 1.86 14.54 5.07
CA GLY A 108 2.91 14.58 6.08
C GLY A 108 3.28 13.20 6.62
N PHE A 109 2.72 12.12 6.05
CA PHE A 109 3.15 10.77 6.39
C PHE A 109 4.61 10.56 5.96
N ARG A 110 5.46 10.23 6.92
CA ARG A 110 6.87 9.93 6.67
C ARG A 110 7.09 8.43 6.85
N PHE A 111 7.77 7.82 5.88
CA PHE A 111 8.25 6.45 6.00
C PHE A 111 9.51 6.41 6.87
N ASP A 112 9.37 6.75 8.15
CA ASP A 112 10.46 6.75 9.12
C ASP A 112 10.44 5.52 10.05
N SER A 113 11.57 5.27 10.70
CA SER A 113 11.79 4.12 11.58
C SER A 113 10.99 4.18 12.89
N GLY A 114 10.70 5.39 13.39
CA GLY A 114 9.91 5.61 14.60
C GLY A 114 8.45 5.25 14.38
N THR A 115 7.85 5.77 13.31
CA THR A 115 6.50 5.44 12.88
C THR A 115 6.39 3.94 12.57
N LEU A 116 7.40 3.36 11.90
CA LEU A 116 7.45 1.92 11.64
C LEU A 116 7.38 1.09 12.92
N SER A 117 8.24 1.40 13.90
CA SER A 117 8.34 0.67 15.16
C SER A 117 7.07 0.81 16.00
N LYS A 118 6.45 1.99 16.02
CA LYS A 118 5.17 2.24 16.69
C LYS A 118 4.08 1.37 16.08
N ILE A 119 3.86 1.46 14.76
CA ILE A 119 2.80 0.72 14.07
C ILE A 119 3.05 -0.79 14.09
N ALA A 120 4.30 -1.26 14.01
CA ALA A 120 4.62 -2.69 14.12
C ALA A 120 4.24 -3.27 15.49
N TYR A 121 4.33 -2.46 16.55
CA TYR A 121 3.95 -2.86 17.90
C TYR A 121 2.44 -2.80 18.12
N THR A 122 1.82 -1.65 17.84
CA THR A 122 0.40 -1.37 18.14
C THR A 122 -0.56 -1.94 17.11
N GLY A 123 -0.10 -2.15 15.88
CA GLY A 123 -0.94 -2.39 14.71
C GLY A 123 -1.42 -1.10 14.06
N PHE A 124 -1.90 -1.23 12.82
CA PHE A 124 -2.41 -0.11 12.01
C PHE A 124 -3.75 0.42 12.52
N ASP A 125 -4.58 -0.38 13.19
CA ASP A 125 -5.90 0.05 13.68
C ASP A 125 -5.80 1.24 14.63
N GLN A 126 -4.85 1.19 15.56
CA GLN A 126 -4.61 2.29 16.50
C GLN A 126 -4.14 3.54 15.77
N PHE A 127 -3.22 3.39 14.81
CA PHE A 127 -2.74 4.51 13.99
C PHE A 127 -3.87 5.18 13.19
N LEU A 128 -4.72 4.38 12.54
CA LEU A 128 -5.86 4.89 11.77
C LEU A 128 -6.96 5.51 12.64
N SER A 129 -7.06 5.09 13.90
CA SER A 129 -7.97 5.72 14.87
C SER A 129 -7.48 7.10 15.33
N GLU A 130 -6.16 7.31 15.35
CA GLU A 130 -5.54 8.60 15.67
C GLU A 130 -5.67 9.58 14.49
N ASP A 131 -5.44 9.11 13.26
CA ASP A 131 -5.56 9.93 12.04
C ASP A 131 -6.04 9.13 10.82
N ALA A 132 -7.32 9.31 10.48
CA ALA A 132 -7.97 8.67 9.34
C ALA A 132 -7.88 9.48 8.04
N SER A 133 -7.23 10.66 8.04
CA SER A 133 -7.21 11.57 6.89
C SER A 133 -6.55 10.97 5.65
N TYR A 134 -5.60 10.05 5.84
CA TYR A 134 -4.89 9.33 4.78
C TYR A 134 -5.73 8.28 4.06
N LEU A 135 -6.72 7.69 4.74
CA LEU A 135 -7.40 6.48 4.27
C LEU A 135 -8.11 6.69 2.92
N PRO A 136 -8.84 7.79 2.67
CA PRO A 136 -9.49 8.02 1.37
C PRO A 136 -8.49 8.07 0.21
N LEU A 137 -7.32 8.68 0.40
CA LEU A 137 -6.29 8.79 -0.64
C LEU A 137 -5.69 7.43 -0.98
N VAL A 138 -5.42 6.61 0.04
CA VAL A 138 -4.90 5.26 -0.15
C VAL A 138 -5.95 4.36 -0.81
N GLU A 139 -7.23 4.50 -0.42
CA GLU A 139 -8.31 3.76 -1.08
C GLU A 139 -8.50 4.16 -2.55
N ASP A 140 -8.44 5.46 -2.86
CA ASP A 140 -8.52 5.95 -4.23
C ASP A 140 -7.33 5.47 -5.07
N SER A 141 -6.12 5.52 -4.51
CA SER A 141 -4.91 4.97 -5.14
C SER A 141 -5.08 3.48 -5.45
N TYR A 142 -5.49 2.69 -4.46
CA TYR A 142 -5.75 1.26 -4.58
C TYR A 142 -6.81 0.93 -5.64
N ARG A 143 -7.97 1.61 -5.62
CA ARG A 143 -9.05 1.38 -6.59
C ARG A 143 -8.61 1.67 -8.01
N ASN A 144 -7.82 2.73 -8.21
CA ASN A 144 -7.29 3.07 -9.52
C ASN A 144 -6.23 2.07 -9.99
N ALA A 145 -5.38 1.55 -9.09
CA ALA A 145 -4.40 0.52 -9.43
C ALA A 145 -5.07 -0.81 -9.87
N LEU A 146 -6.15 -1.22 -9.16
CA LEU A 146 -6.99 -2.35 -9.58
C LEU A 146 -7.66 -2.09 -10.92
N ARG A 147 -8.14 -0.86 -11.16
CA ARG A 147 -8.79 -0.48 -12.41
C ARG A 147 -7.83 -0.51 -13.59
N ALA A 148 -6.58 -0.06 -13.40
CA ALA A 148 -5.52 -0.18 -14.40
C ALA A 148 -5.33 -1.64 -14.82
N GLN A 149 -5.19 -2.53 -13.83
CA GLN A 149 -5.04 -3.98 -14.04
C GLN A 149 -6.26 -4.65 -14.71
N ALA A 150 -7.47 -4.15 -14.43
CA ALA A 150 -8.70 -4.68 -15.00
C ALA A 150 -8.90 -4.28 -16.47
N ILE A 151 -8.43 -3.09 -16.85
CA ILE A 151 -8.54 -2.55 -18.21
C ILE A 151 -7.42 -3.06 -19.09
N ASP A 152 -6.21 -3.13 -18.55
CA ASP A 152 -5.01 -3.57 -19.26
C ASP A 152 -4.23 -4.58 -18.41
N THR A 153 -4.12 -5.80 -18.94
CA THR A 153 -3.48 -6.91 -18.25
C THR A 153 -1.97 -6.75 -18.11
N GLU A 154 -1.32 -5.86 -18.87
CA GLU A 154 0.11 -5.56 -18.70
C GLU A 154 0.41 -5.03 -17.28
N PHE A 155 -0.55 -4.32 -16.68
CA PHE A 155 -0.45 -3.83 -15.30
C PHE A 155 -0.56 -4.93 -14.23
N LYS A 156 -0.80 -6.19 -14.63
CA LYS A 156 -0.60 -7.36 -13.75
C LYS A 156 0.88 -7.61 -13.49
N GLU A 157 1.74 -7.35 -14.47
CA GLU A 157 3.19 -7.56 -14.38
C GLU A 157 3.95 -6.29 -13.93
N SER A 158 3.30 -5.12 -14.02
CA SER A 158 3.84 -3.86 -13.51
C SER A 158 4.14 -3.93 -12.01
N THR A 159 5.42 -3.82 -11.64
CA THR A 159 5.88 -3.83 -10.24
C THR A 159 5.36 -2.65 -9.44
N ASP A 160 5.35 -1.45 -10.03
CA ASP A 160 4.79 -0.25 -9.40
C ASP A 160 3.31 -0.43 -9.08
N ASN A 161 2.52 -0.94 -10.04
CA ASN A 161 1.09 -1.13 -9.85
C ASN A 161 0.79 -2.19 -8.79
N ARG A 162 1.55 -3.30 -8.78
CA ARG A 162 1.45 -4.35 -7.76
C ARG A 162 1.79 -3.81 -6.36
N TYR A 163 2.80 -2.95 -6.26
CA TYR A 163 3.11 -2.30 -4.99
C TYR A 163 1.99 -1.37 -4.51
N LEU A 164 1.42 -0.51 -5.38
CA LEU A 164 0.30 0.35 -5.00
C LEU A 164 -0.90 -0.46 -4.49
N ILE A 165 -1.18 -1.62 -5.11
CA ILE A 165 -2.20 -2.55 -4.62
C ILE A 165 -1.81 -3.12 -3.25
N ALA A 166 -0.60 -3.62 -3.08
CA ALA A 166 -0.12 -4.19 -1.82
C ALA A 166 -0.12 -3.15 -0.68
N PHE A 167 0.29 -1.92 -0.97
CA PHE A 167 0.24 -0.80 -0.03
C PHE A 167 -1.20 -0.48 0.39
N GLY A 168 -2.11 -0.41 -0.58
CA GLY A 168 -3.54 -0.25 -0.30
C GLY A 168 -4.11 -1.35 0.59
N GLU A 169 -3.73 -2.60 0.35
CA GLU A 169 -4.15 -3.72 1.20
C GLU A 169 -3.52 -3.69 2.60
N ALA A 170 -2.27 -3.23 2.72
CA ALA A 170 -1.60 -3.06 4.00
C ALA A 170 -2.33 -2.05 4.90
N VAL A 171 -2.69 -0.89 4.34
CA VAL A 171 -3.39 0.16 5.08
C VAL A 171 -4.84 -0.22 5.38
N ARG A 172 -5.55 -0.83 4.42
CA ARG A 172 -6.96 -1.23 4.60
C ARG A 172 -7.14 -2.41 5.56
N GLN A 173 -6.07 -3.18 5.81
CA GLN A 173 -6.06 -4.35 6.68
C GLN A 173 -7.15 -5.40 6.39
N LYS A 174 -7.64 -5.49 5.14
CA LYS A 174 -8.67 -6.45 4.75
C LYS A 174 -8.09 -7.83 4.42
N LEU A 175 -6.80 -7.90 4.08
CA LEU A 175 -6.10 -9.15 3.85
C LEU A 175 -5.56 -9.74 5.14
N SER A 176 -5.53 -11.07 5.20
CA SER A 176 -4.78 -11.76 6.25
C SER A 176 -3.30 -11.42 6.14
N ARG A 177 -2.61 -11.39 7.28
CA ARG A 177 -1.18 -11.03 7.34
C ARG A 177 -0.31 -11.92 6.44
N ALA A 178 -0.64 -13.21 6.35
CA ALA A 178 0.03 -14.15 5.47
C ALA A 178 -0.21 -13.85 3.98
N ALA A 179 -1.43 -13.44 3.60
CA ALA A 179 -1.75 -13.06 2.23
C ALA A 179 -1.05 -11.76 1.83
N LEU A 180 -1.04 -10.75 2.72
CA LEU A 180 -0.33 -9.50 2.51
C LEU A 180 1.18 -9.75 2.33
N ASN A 181 1.77 -10.59 3.16
CA ASN A 181 3.19 -10.92 3.04
C ASN A 181 3.51 -11.60 1.70
N LYS A 182 2.67 -12.55 1.26
CA LYS A 182 2.83 -13.18 -0.07
C LYS A 182 2.79 -12.16 -1.21
N LEU A 183 1.93 -11.13 -1.13
CA LEU A 183 1.91 -10.05 -2.11
C LEU A 183 3.21 -9.26 -2.10
N LEU A 184 3.70 -8.89 -0.91
CA LEU A 184 4.94 -8.12 -0.75
C LEU A 184 6.16 -8.87 -1.28
N VAL A 185 6.32 -10.15 -0.90
CA VAL A 185 7.42 -11.02 -1.37
C VAL A 185 7.45 -11.15 -2.90
N SER A 186 6.28 -11.08 -3.54
CA SER A 186 6.15 -11.27 -4.98
C SER A 186 6.61 -10.07 -5.82
N ILE A 187 6.91 -8.93 -5.19
CA ILE A 187 7.31 -7.69 -5.87
C ILE A 187 8.84 -7.66 -5.96
N ASP A 188 9.36 -7.46 -7.16
CA ASP A 188 10.79 -7.30 -7.42
C ASP A 188 11.21 -5.84 -7.14
N PRO A 189 12.01 -5.57 -6.09
CA PRO A 189 12.40 -4.21 -5.72
C PRO A 189 13.28 -3.52 -6.78
N THR A 190 13.99 -4.29 -7.62
CA THR A 190 14.93 -3.73 -8.61
C THR A 190 14.20 -3.02 -9.76
N LYS A 191 12.99 -3.49 -10.08
CA LYS A 191 12.11 -2.93 -11.12
C LYS A 191 11.16 -1.86 -10.60
N LEU A 192 11.17 -1.62 -9.29
CA LEU A 192 10.32 -0.61 -8.68
C LEU A 192 10.89 0.78 -8.96
N SER A 193 10.02 1.71 -9.32
CA SER A 193 10.42 3.10 -9.52
C SER A 193 10.98 3.70 -8.23
N PRO A 194 12.05 4.51 -8.29
CA PRO A 194 12.80 4.96 -7.11
C PRO A 194 11.95 5.63 -6.02
N GLU A 195 10.94 6.40 -6.40
CA GLU A 195 10.03 7.10 -5.50
C GLU A 195 9.14 6.18 -4.65
N LEU A 196 8.99 4.92 -5.06
CA LEU A 196 8.19 3.91 -4.35
C LEU A 196 9.04 3.03 -3.43
N ARG A 197 10.38 3.01 -3.59
CA ARG A 197 11.26 2.03 -2.93
C ARG A 197 11.26 2.15 -1.42
N ILE A 198 11.26 3.38 -0.90
CA ILE A 198 11.24 3.63 0.54
C ILE A 198 9.93 3.13 1.16
N GLY A 199 8.79 3.48 0.54
CA GLY A 199 7.49 3.01 0.99
C GLY A 199 7.35 1.48 0.88
N TYR A 200 7.91 0.88 -0.18
CA TYR A 200 7.96 -0.57 -0.33
C TYR A 200 8.75 -1.23 0.80
N ALA A 201 9.97 -0.78 1.06
CA ALA A 201 10.81 -1.29 2.14
C ALA A 201 10.09 -1.19 3.50
N TRP A 202 9.51 -0.02 3.77
CA TRP A 202 8.76 0.24 5.00
C TRP A 202 7.57 -0.73 5.15
N THR A 203 6.80 -0.93 4.07
CA THR A 203 5.65 -1.84 4.05
C THR A 203 6.08 -3.32 4.20
N CYS A 204 7.20 -3.72 3.59
CA CYS A 204 7.77 -5.06 3.75
C CYS A 204 8.19 -5.35 5.18
N LEU A 205 8.89 -4.41 5.82
CA LEU A 205 9.32 -4.55 7.21
C LEU A 205 8.13 -4.62 8.15
N LEU A 206 7.14 -3.75 7.95
CA LEU A 206 5.93 -3.74 8.76
C LEU A 206 5.12 -5.03 8.58
N GLY A 207 4.84 -5.40 7.33
CA GLY A 207 4.07 -6.59 6.99
C GLY A 207 4.71 -7.86 7.56
N SER A 208 6.03 -7.99 7.47
CA SER A 208 6.77 -9.13 8.00
C SER A 208 6.78 -9.18 9.53
N SER A 209 6.95 -8.02 10.18
CA SER A 209 6.88 -7.89 11.63
C SER A 209 5.51 -8.30 12.19
N LEU A 210 4.44 -7.92 11.49
CA LEU A 210 3.07 -8.25 11.89
C LEU A 210 2.70 -9.71 11.59
N SER A 211 3.19 -10.27 10.48
CA SER A 211 2.87 -11.63 10.04
C SER A 211 3.71 -12.73 10.71
N GLY A 212 4.84 -12.37 11.33
CA GLY A 212 5.82 -13.33 11.84
C GLY A 212 6.67 -13.99 10.75
N ASN A 213 6.81 -13.36 9.58
CA ASN A 213 7.71 -13.87 8.53
C ASN A 213 9.14 -13.37 8.77
N THR A 214 9.79 -13.96 9.77
CA THR A 214 11.12 -13.52 10.23
C THR A 214 12.19 -13.68 9.17
N GLU A 215 12.10 -14.69 8.30
CA GLU A 215 13.08 -14.90 7.23
C GLU A 215 13.05 -13.74 6.23
N PHE A 216 11.87 -13.41 5.70
CA PHE A 216 11.72 -12.30 4.75
C PHE A 216 12.06 -10.94 5.38
N LEU A 217 11.72 -10.74 6.66
CA LEU A 217 12.12 -9.55 7.42
C LEU A 217 13.65 -9.41 7.42
N ARG A 218 14.38 -10.46 7.82
CA ARG A 218 15.84 -10.44 7.91
C ARG A 218 16.46 -10.20 6.53
N THR A 219 15.96 -10.85 5.49
CA THR A 219 16.42 -10.60 4.11
C THR A 219 16.26 -9.13 3.73
N THR A 220 15.09 -8.53 4.03
CA THR A 220 14.82 -7.12 3.72
C THR A 220 15.73 -6.18 4.52
N LEU A 221 15.96 -6.46 5.81
CA LEU A 221 16.88 -5.69 6.65
C LEU A 221 18.33 -5.75 6.13
N THR A 222 18.75 -6.90 5.60
CA THR A 222 20.12 -7.09 5.07
C THR A 222 20.35 -6.51 3.67
N GLN A 223 19.31 -6.03 2.98
CA GLN A 223 19.41 -5.44 1.65
C GLN A 223 19.56 -3.91 1.75
N PRO A 224 20.78 -3.36 1.65
CA PRO A 224 21.02 -1.93 1.90
C PRO A 224 20.34 -1.03 0.87
N GLU A 225 20.17 -1.54 -0.36
CA GLU A 225 19.48 -0.83 -1.45
C GLU A 225 17.97 -0.65 -1.19
N VAL A 226 17.39 -1.47 -0.32
CA VAL A 226 15.96 -1.48 -0.01
C VAL A 226 15.73 -0.79 1.33
N SER A 227 16.36 -1.24 2.40
CA SER A 227 16.12 -0.75 3.76
C SER A 227 17.00 0.43 4.17
N GLY A 228 18.14 0.65 3.50
CA GLY A 228 19.12 1.69 3.84
C GLY A 228 18.53 3.10 3.94
N PRO A 229 17.66 3.54 3.00
CA PRO A 229 17.02 4.86 3.08
C PRO A 229 16.12 5.08 4.31
N LEU A 230 15.68 4.02 5.01
CA LEU A 230 14.90 4.13 6.24
C LEU A 230 15.75 4.48 7.46
N LEU A 231 17.09 4.40 7.34
CA LEU A 231 18.06 4.73 8.38
C LEU A 231 17.79 4.03 9.72
N LEU A 232 17.36 2.77 9.66
CA LEU A 232 17.07 1.95 10.83
C LEU A 232 18.33 1.74 11.68
N SER A 233 18.22 2.05 12.97
CA SER A 233 19.23 1.67 13.95
C SER A 233 19.22 0.17 14.20
N ALA A 234 20.34 -0.37 14.69
CA ALA A 234 20.42 -1.78 15.09
C ALA A 234 19.36 -2.15 16.14
N ARG A 235 19.02 -1.23 17.06
CA ARG A 235 17.97 -1.43 18.08
C ARG A 235 16.58 -1.57 17.45
N GLU A 236 16.25 -0.75 16.46
CA GLU A 236 14.96 -0.84 15.77
C GLU A 236 14.87 -2.13 14.93
N ALA A 237 15.94 -2.50 14.23
CA ALA A 237 16.01 -3.75 13.48
C ALA A 237 15.85 -4.98 14.39
N ASP A 238 16.53 -5.00 15.54
CA ASP A 238 16.38 -6.05 16.56
C ASP A 238 14.96 -6.08 17.13
N PHE A 239 14.34 -4.92 17.34
CA PHE A 239 12.97 -4.81 17.87
C PHE A 239 11.93 -5.35 16.88
N LEU A 240 12.01 -4.98 15.60
CA LEU A 240 11.14 -5.50 14.54
C LEU A 240 11.30 -7.02 14.38
N THR A 241 12.54 -7.51 14.47
CA THR A 241 12.85 -8.94 14.42
C THR A 241 12.25 -9.66 15.63
N ALA A 242 12.38 -9.08 16.83
CA ALA A 242 11.80 -9.63 18.05
C ALA A 242 10.26 -9.73 17.96
N LEU A 243 9.60 -8.72 17.40
CA LEU A 243 8.15 -8.72 17.16
C LEU A 243 7.75 -9.82 16.19
N SER A 244 8.47 -9.96 15.07
CA SER A 244 8.23 -11.02 14.09
C SER A 244 8.36 -12.41 14.75
N GLU A 245 9.45 -12.65 15.48
CA GLU A 245 9.70 -13.93 16.15
C GLU A 245 8.65 -14.24 17.22
N PHE A 246 8.21 -13.24 17.98
CA PHE A 246 7.11 -13.37 18.93
C PHE A 246 5.83 -13.84 18.24
N ARG A 247 5.48 -13.23 17.09
CA ARG A 247 4.30 -13.60 16.30
C ARG A 247 4.43 -14.98 15.66
N ALA A 248 5.66 -15.42 15.38
CA ALA A 248 5.97 -16.76 14.90
C ALA A 248 6.01 -17.82 16.02
N GLY A 249 5.78 -17.45 17.30
CA GLY A 249 5.87 -18.36 18.45
C GLY A 249 7.31 -18.70 18.88
N GLN A 250 8.32 -18.02 18.32
CA GLN A 250 9.74 -18.20 18.63
C GLN A 250 10.14 -17.34 19.84
N TYR A 251 9.58 -17.68 21.00
CA TYR A 251 9.71 -16.86 22.21
C TYR A 251 11.14 -16.71 22.74
N VAL A 252 11.95 -17.76 22.70
CA VAL A 252 13.32 -17.73 23.25
C VAL A 252 14.23 -16.77 22.48
N SER A 253 14.18 -16.82 21.16
CA SER A 253 14.97 -15.94 20.29
C SER A 253 14.43 -14.49 20.36
N SER A 254 13.11 -14.32 20.42
CA SER A 254 12.48 -13.02 20.61
C SER A 254 12.97 -12.36 21.90
N LEU A 255 12.99 -13.08 23.03
CA LEU A 255 13.54 -12.59 24.29
C LEU A 255 15.00 -12.16 24.20
N ALA A 256 15.83 -12.92 23.49
CA ALA A 256 17.24 -12.59 23.31
C ALA A 256 17.43 -11.26 22.57
N LEU A 257 16.58 -10.98 21.57
CA LEU A 257 16.58 -9.71 20.85
C LEU A 257 16.03 -8.57 21.71
N LEU A 258 14.89 -8.76 22.40
CA LEU A 258 14.30 -7.72 23.26
C LEU A 258 15.25 -7.21 24.34
N ARG A 259 16.14 -8.07 24.85
CA ARG A 259 17.15 -7.65 25.83
C ARG A 259 18.22 -6.74 25.24
N LYS A 260 18.57 -6.91 23.96
CA LYS A 260 19.51 -6.04 23.24
C LYS A 260 18.90 -4.69 22.88
N VAL A 261 17.58 -4.65 22.71
CA VAL A 261 16.84 -3.42 22.40
C VAL A 261 16.83 -2.45 23.58
N ARG A 262 16.98 -2.92 24.82
CA ARG A 262 16.91 -2.08 26.02
C ARG A 262 18.15 -1.21 26.20
N ASN A 263 17.93 -0.01 26.70
CA ASN A 263 18.98 0.93 27.14
C ASN A 263 18.66 1.46 28.55
N ALA A 264 19.55 2.32 29.06
CA ALA A 264 19.40 2.91 30.40
C ALA A 264 18.26 3.95 30.48
N ASN A 265 17.96 4.63 29.37
CA ASN A 265 16.89 5.63 29.31
C ASN A 265 15.57 4.95 28.95
N GLU A 266 14.48 5.32 29.60
CA GLU A 266 13.18 4.74 29.29
C GLU A 266 12.59 5.38 28.02
N ASP A 267 12.85 4.77 26.87
CA ASP A 267 12.29 5.15 25.56
C ASP A 267 11.20 4.17 25.09
N PHE A 268 10.51 4.50 24.00
CA PHE A 268 9.42 3.68 23.44
C PHE A 268 9.84 2.22 23.20
N LEU A 269 11.06 2.00 22.68
CA LEU A 269 11.55 0.66 22.36
C LEU A 269 11.83 -0.15 23.64
N THR A 270 12.48 0.48 24.63
CA THR A 270 12.77 -0.15 25.93
C THR A 270 11.48 -0.52 26.65
N GLY A 271 10.51 0.39 26.72
CA GLY A 271 9.24 0.14 27.39
C GLY A 271 8.42 -0.94 26.70
N SER A 272 8.30 -0.86 25.38
CA SER A 272 7.62 -1.88 24.58
C SER A 272 8.29 -3.25 24.72
N SER A 273 9.61 -3.29 24.83
CA SER A 273 10.38 -4.54 25.01
C SER A 273 10.20 -5.16 26.39
N LYS A 274 9.98 -4.36 27.44
CA LYS A 274 9.65 -4.86 28.79
C LYS A 274 8.25 -5.46 28.82
N ILE A 275 7.26 -4.74 28.28
CA ILE A 275 5.88 -5.22 28.20
C ILE A 275 5.79 -6.49 27.34
N LEU A 276 6.52 -6.56 26.22
CA LEU A 276 6.54 -7.75 25.37
C LEU A 276 7.23 -8.93 26.04
N GLU A 277 8.30 -8.73 26.82
CA GLU A 277 8.91 -9.82 27.61
C GLU A 277 7.94 -10.37 28.66
N ALA A 278 7.20 -9.51 29.38
CA ALA A 278 6.15 -9.97 30.30
C ALA A 278 5.08 -10.80 29.56
N ARG A 279 4.65 -10.34 28.38
CA ARG A 279 3.68 -11.06 27.55
C ARG A 279 4.22 -12.41 27.09
N ILE A 280 5.52 -12.51 26.76
CA ILE A 280 6.16 -13.79 26.44
C ILE A 280 6.14 -14.73 27.64
N PHE A 281 6.52 -14.29 28.84
CA PHE A 281 6.47 -15.14 30.03
C PHE A 281 5.05 -15.65 30.30
N TYR A 282 4.05 -14.79 30.13
CA TYR A 282 2.66 -15.21 30.24
C TYR A 282 2.29 -16.31 29.23
N TYR A 283 2.64 -16.14 27.94
CA TYR A 283 2.37 -17.18 26.92
C TYR A 283 3.19 -18.46 27.09
N GLN A 284 4.32 -18.40 27.80
CA GLN A 284 5.11 -19.56 28.19
C GLN A 284 4.65 -20.20 29.52
N ASN A 285 3.45 -19.86 30.01
CA ASN A 285 2.88 -20.35 31.28
C ASN A 285 3.74 -20.02 32.51
N LEU A 286 4.38 -18.85 32.52
CA LEU A 286 5.09 -18.29 33.67
C LEU A 286 4.44 -16.98 34.19
N PRO A 287 3.14 -16.99 34.55
CA PRO A 287 2.44 -15.76 34.92
C PRO A 287 2.97 -15.04 36.17
N PRO A 288 3.53 -15.69 37.23
CA PRO A 288 4.16 -14.96 38.33
C PRO A 288 5.36 -14.12 37.87
N LYS A 289 6.14 -14.65 36.93
CA LYS A 289 7.31 -13.95 36.39
C LYS A 289 6.91 -12.78 35.51
N ALA A 290 5.82 -12.93 34.75
CA ALA A 290 5.23 -11.84 33.97
C ALA A 290 4.77 -10.70 34.89
N LEU A 291 4.01 -11.00 35.95
CA LEU A 291 3.53 -9.98 36.90
C LEU A 291 4.68 -9.28 37.63
N ALA A 292 5.69 -10.02 38.10
CA ALA A 292 6.85 -9.43 38.75
C ALA A 292 7.56 -8.40 37.85
N LEU A 293 7.68 -8.70 36.54
CA LEU A 293 8.28 -7.78 35.59
C LEU A 293 7.41 -6.53 35.35
N LEU A 294 6.09 -6.68 35.32
CA LEU A 294 5.16 -5.55 35.21
C LEU A 294 5.19 -4.67 36.46
N GLU A 295 5.29 -5.26 37.65
CA GLU A 295 5.44 -4.55 38.92
C GLU A 295 6.74 -3.76 39.00
N GLU A 296 7.85 -4.35 38.57
CA GLU A 296 9.15 -3.68 38.50
C GLU A 296 9.10 -2.50 37.52
N TYR A 297 8.38 -2.65 36.41
CA TYR A 297 8.33 -1.66 35.35
C TYR A 297 7.35 -0.50 35.61
N TYR A 298 6.22 -0.78 36.26
CA TYR A 298 5.12 0.18 36.43
C TYR A 298 5.54 1.56 36.98
N PRO A 299 6.45 1.69 37.97
CA PRO A 299 6.87 2.99 38.50
C PRO A 299 7.50 3.90 37.45
N THR A 300 8.23 3.33 36.49
CA THR A 300 8.96 4.07 35.45
C THR A 300 8.29 4.06 34.09
N ALA A 301 7.12 3.41 33.95
CA ALA A 301 6.45 3.20 32.67
C ALA A 301 5.89 4.47 31.98
N GLY A 302 5.90 5.64 32.63
CA GLY A 302 5.41 6.89 32.04
C GLY A 302 3.99 6.76 31.47
N ASP A 303 3.84 7.09 30.19
CA ASP A 303 2.55 7.04 29.46
C ASP A 303 2.07 5.60 29.16
N ARG A 304 2.90 4.58 29.40
CA ARG A 304 2.59 3.17 29.13
C ARG A 304 1.97 2.44 30.32
N LYS A 305 1.69 3.14 31.42
CA LYS A 305 1.09 2.55 32.63
C LYS A 305 -0.23 1.84 32.35
N GLU A 306 -1.08 2.40 31.51
CA GLU A 306 -2.37 1.79 31.18
C GLU A 306 -2.20 0.43 30.49
N GLU A 307 -1.25 0.31 29.56
CA GLU A 307 -0.96 -0.95 28.90
C GLU A 307 -0.41 -2.00 29.87
N VAL A 308 0.44 -1.59 30.82
CA VAL A 308 0.94 -2.45 31.89
C VAL A 308 -0.23 -2.99 32.73
N LEU A 309 -1.16 -2.12 33.14
CA LEU A 309 -2.34 -2.52 33.92
C LEU A 309 -3.27 -3.44 33.12
N ASN A 310 -3.50 -3.15 31.84
CA ASN A 310 -4.34 -3.99 30.97
C ASN A 310 -3.77 -5.40 30.81
N LEU A 311 -2.44 -5.54 30.63
CA LEU A 311 -1.80 -6.85 30.57
C LEU A 311 -1.86 -7.58 31.91
N ALA A 312 -1.66 -6.88 33.03
CA ALA A 312 -1.77 -7.48 34.36
C ALA A 312 -3.20 -7.97 34.65
N LYS A 313 -4.23 -7.19 34.28
CA LYS A 313 -5.65 -7.60 34.34
C LYS A 313 -5.90 -8.87 33.54
N GLU A 314 -5.35 -8.97 32.32
CA GLU A 314 -5.47 -10.18 31.50
C GLU A 314 -4.86 -11.41 32.20
N ILE A 315 -3.67 -11.25 32.79
CA ILE A 315 -2.96 -12.35 33.48
C ILE A 315 -3.76 -12.82 34.71
N LEU A 316 -4.24 -11.90 35.53
CA LEU A 316 -5.02 -12.19 36.74
C LEU A 316 -6.38 -12.81 36.40
N GLY A 317 -7.05 -12.32 35.37
CA GLY A 317 -8.34 -12.86 34.92
C GLY A 317 -8.26 -14.34 34.53
N LYS A 318 -7.12 -14.81 34.00
CA LYS A 318 -6.89 -16.24 33.72
C LYS A 318 -6.25 -17.00 34.88
N ASN A 319 -5.72 -16.31 35.89
CA ASN A 319 -5.00 -16.89 37.02
C ASN A 319 -5.46 -16.23 38.34
N PRO A 320 -6.68 -16.50 38.82
CA PRO A 320 -7.30 -15.77 39.94
C PRO A 320 -6.61 -15.99 41.29
N THR A 321 -5.69 -16.96 41.40
CA THR A 321 -4.92 -17.23 42.62
C THR A 321 -3.68 -16.35 42.76
N LEU A 322 -3.29 -15.63 41.70
CA LEU A 322 -2.14 -14.74 41.73
C LEU A 322 -2.51 -13.42 42.40
N LYS A 323 -1.57 -12.88 43.18
CA LYS A 323 -1.67 -11.56 43.80
C LYS A 323 -0.73 -10.60 43.09
N THR A 324 -1.08 -9.32 43.06
CA THR A 324 -0.24 -8.26 42.52
C THR A 324 -0.22 -7.04 43.42
N ASN A 325 0.87 -6.27 43.35
CA ASN A 325 1.01 -4.95 43.98
C ASN A 325 0.59 -3.80 43.04
N LEU A 326 0.20 -4.10 41.80
CA LEU A 326 -0.25 -3.10 40.84
C LEU A 326 -1.62 -2.52 41.27
N PRO A 327 -1.87 -1.22 41.05
CA PRO A 327 -3.14 -0.57 41.38
C PRO A 327 -4.22 -0.95 40.35
N ILE A 328 -4.70 -2.18 40.44
CA ILE A 328 -5.75 -2.72 39.58
C ILE A 328 -7.05 -2.67 40.39
N GLU A 329 -7.99 -1.83 39.98
CA GLU A 329 -9.36 -1.88 40.49
C GLU A 329 -10.00 -3.22 40.06
N GLU A 330 -10.59 -3.93 41.03
CA GLU A 330 -11.25 -5.24 40.85
C GLU A 330 -12.51 -5.16 39.96
#